data_AF-A0A7J6SSL0-F1
#
_entry.id   AF-A0A7J6SSL0-F1
#
_cell.length_a   1.000
_cell.length_b   1.000
_cell.length_c   1.000
_cell.angle_alpha   90.00
_cell.angle_beta   90.00
_cell.angle_gamma   90.00
#
_symmetry.space_group_name_H-M   'P 1'
#
loop_
_entity.id
_entity.type
_entity.pdbx_description
1 polymer ?
#
loop_
_entity_poly.entity_id
_entity_poly.type
_entity_poly.pdbx_seq_one_letter_code
_entity_poly.pdbx_strand_id
1 'polypeptide(L)'
;FVETFFRSIPDCSAVVDHWVEVLTGPRFIVNLPPGIQLVASAPGYWKSPDRDNWGHMRLRALLADVSSEEVLFQCSSIGFLPGSFLSDLSKSVNVRDHIRVAWPLYDVAMWKKGSNFLRFPSKHFEDGQFPLKVLTPLWLPSTRKKYLCHSKTMVSLPDNSWIYMGSHNLSQSAWGRLVRTTTT
;
A
#
# COMPACT_ATOMS: atom_id res chain seq x y z
N PHE A 1 -5.32 -17.56 4.25
CA PHE A 1 -4.96 -16.13 4.31
C PHE A 1 -5.48 -15.47 5.59
N VAL A 2 -6.80 -15.38 5.84
CA VAL A 2 -7.34 -14.68 7.02
C VAL A 2 -6.79 -15.27 8.32
N GLU A 3 -6.85 -16.59 8.48
CA GLU A 3 -6.21 -17.29 9.60
C GLU A 3 -4.72 -16.97 9.72
N THR A 4 -3.98 -17.08 8.61
CA THR A 4 -2.54 -16.76 8.55
C THR A 4 -2.25 -15.32 9.01
N PHE A 5 -3.10 -14.36 8.65
CA PHE A 5 -2.97 -12.96 9.07
C PHE A 5 -3.16 -12.80 10.56
N PHE A 6 -4.24 -13.33 11.12
CA PHE A 6 -4.46 -13.23 12.56
C PHE A 6 -3.36 -13.94 13.37
N ARG A 7 -2.91 -15.11 12.92
CA ARG A 7 -1.79 -15.84 13.54
C ARG A 7 -0.44 -15.11 13.47
N SER A 8 -0.30 -14.11 12.60
CA SER A 8 0.93 -13.31 12.48
C SER A 8 1.01 -12.12 13.45
N ILE A 9 -0.05 -11.85 14.23
CA ILE A 9 -0.11 -10.75 15.19
C ILE A 9 0.53 -11.21 16.52
N PRO A 10 1.64 -10.58 17.00
CA PRO A 10 2.29 -10.96 18.26
C PRO A 10 1.40 -10.78 19.50
N ASP A 11 1.68 -11.57 20.54
CA ASP A 11 1.20 -11.40 21.94
C ASP A 11 -0.33 -11.37 22.15
N CYS A 12 -1.11 -11.97 21.26
CA CYS A 12 -2.58 -11.98 21.35
C CYS A 12 -3.20 -13.35 21.02
N SER A 13 -2.51 -14.48 21.25
CA SER A 13 -2.93 -15.81 20.76
C SER A 13 -4.37 -16.17 21.10
N ALA A 14 -4.82 -15.97 22.34
CA ALA A 14 -6.20 -16.30 22.73
C ALA A 14 -7.26 -15.45 22.01
N VAL A 15 -7.00 -14.15 21.80
CA VAL A 15 -7.91 -13.25 21.08
C VAL A 15 -7.89 -13.56 19.59
N VAL A 16 -6.70 -13.82 19.05
CA VAL A 16 -6.47 -14.23 17.67
C VAL A 16 -7.20 -15.53 17.37
N ASP A 17 -7.01 -16.56 18.19
CA ASP A 17 -7.64 -17.87 18.01
C ASP A 17 -9.16 -17.76 18.10
N HIS A 18 -9.68 -16.96 19.04
CA HIS A 18 -11.12 -16.68 19.13
C HIS A 18 -11.67 -16.01 17.86
N TRP A 19 -11.01 -14.96 17.36
CA TRP A 19 -11.47 -14.29 16.14
C TRP A 19 -11.30 -15.15 14.90
N VAL A 20 -10.25 -15.97 14.81
CA VAL A 20 -10.11 -16.96 13.76
C VAL A 20 -11.30 -17.92 13.81
N GLU A 21 -11.60 -18.49 14.97
CA GLU A 21 -12.75 -19.38 15.16
C GLU A 21 -14.07 -18.70 14.74
N VAL A 22 -14.27 -17.44 15.12
CA VAL A 22 -15.46 -16.67 14.73
C VAL A 22 -15.53 -16.49 13.21
N LEU A 23 -14.43 -16.10 12.56
CA LEU A 23 -14.39 -15.74 11.14
C LEU A 23 -14.34 -16.95 10.19
N THR A 24 -13.79 -18.08 10.65
CA THR A 24 -13.76 -19.34 9.90
C THR A 24 -14.87 -20.29 10.31
N GLY A 25 -15.59 -19.98 11.39
CA GLY A 25 -16.70 -20.76 11.89
C GLY A 25 -17.94 -20.70 10.99
N PRO A 26 -18.89 -21.63 11.19
CA PRO A 26 -20.05 -21.79 10.31
C PRO A 26 -21.00 -20.58 10.31
N ARG A 27 -20.89 -19.69 11.30
CA ARG A 27 -21.79 -18.56 11.51
C ARG A 27 -21.44 -17.33 10.67
N PHE A 28 -20.16 -17.11 10.37
CA PHE A 28 -19.68 -15.87 9.76
C PHE A 28 -18.69 -16.09 8.61
N ILE A 29 -18.75 -17.25 7.93
CA ILE A 29 -17.85 -17.60 6.81
C ILE A 29 -17.64 -16.37 5.90
N VAL A 30 -16.50 -15.70 6.08
CA VAL A 30 -16.21 -14.44 5.37
C VAL A 30 -15.78 -14.81 3.96
N ASN A 31 -16.75 -14.79 3.05
CA ASN A 31 -16.49 -14.95 1.63
C ASN A 31 -16.24 -13.58 1.02
N LEU A 32 -15.08 -13.42 0.39
CA LEU A 32 -14.82 -12.23 -0.42
C LEU A 32 -15.67 -12.30 -1.69
N PRO A 33 -16.29 -11.18 -2.12
CA PRO A 33 -16.99 -11.15 -3.39
C PRO A 33 -16.08 -11.56 -4.56
N PRO A 34 -16.61 -12.13 -5.65
CA PRO A 34 -15.84 -12.40 -6.85
C PRO A 34 -15.09 -11.14 -7.32
N GLY A 35 -13.81 -11.31 -7.68
CA GLY A 35 -12.94 -10.21 -8.10
C GLY A 35 -12.31 -9.41 -6.95
N ILE A 36 -12.66 -9.66 -5.69
CA ILE A 36 -12.02 -9.02 -4.53
C ILE A 36 -10.95 -9.93 -3.94
N GLN A 37 -9.76 -9.36 -3.75
CA GLN A 37 -8.61 -10.04 -3.17
C GLN A 37 -8.11 -9.28 -1.94
N LEU A 38 -7.70 -10.03 -0.90
CA LEU A 38 -7.12 -9.43 0.29
C LEU A 38 -5.61 -9.23 0.13
N VAL A 39 -5.16 -8.03 0.50
CA VAL A 39 -3.76 -7.62 0.55
C VAL A 39 -3.50 -7.05 1.93
N ALA A 40 -2.63 -7.71 2.69
CA ALA A 40 -2.27 -7.31 4.04
C ALA A 40 -0.76 -7.28 4.20
N SER A 41 -0.30 -6.59 5.24
CA SER A 41 1.09 -6.64 5.69
C SER A 41 1.13 -7.05 7.14
N ALA A 42 2.05 -7.97 7.44
CA ALA A 42 2.36 -8.41 8.78
C ALA A 42 3.85 -8.18 9.06
N PRO A 43 4.23 -7.71 10.26
CA PRO A 43 5.64 -7.60 10.64
C PRO A 43 6.33 -8.96 10.57
N GLY A 44 7.51 -9.01 9.95
CA GLY A 44 8.28 -10.25 9.87
C GLY A 44 9.26 -10.27 8.69
N TYR A 45 10.08 -11.32 8.67
CA TYR A 45 10.95 -11.67 7.55
C TYR A 45 10.39 -12.90 6.86
N TRP A 46 9.78 -12.69 5.70
CA TRP A 46 9.07 -13.72 4.96
C TRP A 46 9.96 -14.28 3.85
N LYS A 47 10.16 -15.61 3.85
CA LYS A 47 10.89 -16.34 2.81
C LYS A 47 9.88 -17.08 1.91
N SER A 48 10.34 -17.62 0.79
CA SER A 48 9.51 -18.55 0.01
C SER A 48 9.13 -19.75 0.89
N PRO A 49 7.86 -20.22 0.89
CA PRO A 49 6.75 -19.78 0.03
C PRO A 49 5.94 -18.58 0.57
N ASP A 50 6.07 -18.22 1.85
CA ASP A 50 5.22 -17.22 2.52
C ASP A 50 5.45 -15.77 2.10
N ARG A 51 6.53 -15.48 1.37
CA ARG A 51 6.88 -14.15 0.86
C ARG A 51 5.71 -13.51 0.11
N ASP A 52 4.98 -14.28 -0.68
CA ASP A 52 3.94 -13.78 -1.58
C ASP A 52 2.57 -13.59 -0.89
N ASN A 53 2.52 -13.80 0.44
CA ASN A 53 1.33 -13.55 1.24
C ASN A 53 1.22 -12.09 1.72
N TRP A 54 2.28 -11.28 1.65
CA TRP A 54 2.32 -9.98 2.33
C TRP A 54 2.75 -8.81 1.44
N GLY A 55 2.22 -7.64 1.77
CA GLY A 55 2.65 -6.34 1.25
C GLY A 55 2.69 -6.26 -0.27
N HIS A 56 3.75 -5.64 -0.83
CA HIS A 56 3.87 -5.47 -2.27
C HIS A 56 4.14 -6.79 -3.01
N MET A 57 4.61 -7.82 -2.32
CA MET A 57 4.79 -9.15 -2.92
C MET A 57 3.46 -9.86 -3.11
N ARG A 58 2.48 -9.64 -2.22
CA ARG A 58 1.10 -10.10 -2.44
C ARG A 58 0.48 -9.46 -3.68
N LEU A 59 0.68 -8.15 -3.88
CA LEU A 59 0.23 -7.48 -5.11
C LEU A 59 0.89 -8.10 -6.34
N ARG A 60 2.20 -8.36 -6.28
CA ARG A 60 2.93 -9.00 -7.40
C ARG A 60 2.34 -10.33 -7.81
N ALA A 61 2.00 -11.18 -6.84
CA ALA A 61 1.42 -12.49 -7.12
C ALA A 61 0.01 -12.35 -7.73
N LEU A 62 -0.78 -11.38 -7.27
CA LEU A 62 -2.14 -11.15 -7.77
C LEU A 62 -2.17 -10.48 -9.16
N LEU A 63 -1.17 -9.66 -9.48
CA LEU A 63 -1.10 -8.87 -10.71
C LEU A 63 -0.10 -9.46 -11.73
N ALA A 64 0.32 -10.72 -11.57
CA ALA A 64 1.32 -11.35 -12.42
C ALA A 64 0.94 -11.29 -13.92
N ASP A 65 -0.34 -11.47 -14.22
CA ASP A 65 -0.88 -11.48 -15.58
C ASP A 65 -1.60 -10.18 -15.97
N VAL A 66 -1.58 -9.17 -15.09
CA VAL A 66 -2.26 -7.89 -15.30
C VAL A 66 -1.21 -6.79 -15.35
N SER A 67 -0.99 -6.22 -16.54
CA SER A 67 -0.08 -5.09 -16.70
C SER A 67 -0.83 -3.78 -16.76
N SER A 68 -0.24 -2.72 -16.22
CA SER A 68 -0.78 -1.36 -16.30
C SER A 68 0.20 -0.43 -17.00
N GLU A 69 -0.29 0.55 -17.75
CA GLU A 69 0.59 1.56 -18.36
C GLU A 69 1.17 2.44 -17.27
N GLU A 70 0.28 2.99 -16.42
CA GLU A 70 0.61 3.79 -15.27
C GLU A 70 -0.16 3.32 -14.04
N VAL A 71 0.30 3.72 -12.85
CA VAL A 71 -0.43 3.54 -11.59
C VAL A 71 -0.50 4.86 -10.85
N LEU A 72 -1.70 5.32 -10.52
CA LEU A 72 -1.91 6.49 -9.67
C LEU A 72 -2.13 6.06 -8.23
N PHE A 73 -1.24 6.47 -7.34
CA PHE A 73 -1.32 6.21 -5.91
C PHE A 73 -1.67 7.49 -5.14
N GLN A 74 -2.83 7.51 -4.48
CA GLN A 74 -3.15 8.50 -3.45
C GLN A 74 -2.87 7.90 -2.08
N CYS A 75 -2.16 8.64 -1.22
CA CYS A 75 -1.94 8.26 0.17
C CYS A 75 -1.92 9.50 1.08
N SER A 76 -1.79 9.29 2.40
CA SER A 76 -1.74 10.37 3.38
C SER A 76 -0.38 10.49 4.09
N SER A 77 0.54 9.56 3.82
CA SER A 77 1.90 9.60 4.34
C SER A 77 2.88 9.07 3.31
N ILE A 78 4.02 9.72 3.20
CA ILE A 78 5.15 9.32 2.37
C ILE A 78 6.35 9.12 3.31
N GLY A 79 6.84 7.88 3.36
CA GLY A 79 8.04 7.53 4.12
C GLY A 79 9.32 7.77 3.32
N PHE A 80 10.42 7.22 3.80
CA PHE A 80 11.66 7.16 3.03
C PHE A 80 11.47 6.27 1.79
N LEU A 81 11.75 6.82 0.60
CA LEU A 81 11.58 6.14 -0.69
C LEU A 81 12.89 6.09 -1.46
N PRO A 82 13.78 5.13 -1.15
CA PRO A 82 14.94 4.90 -1.98
C PRO A 82 14.50 4.42 -3.36
N GLY A 83 15.23 4.82 -4.42
CA GLY A 83 14.89 4.44 -5.80
C GLY A 83 14.79 2.93 -6.02
N SER A 84 15.55 2.13 -5.27
CA SER A 84 15.47 0.66 -5.28
C SER A 84 14.09 0.15 -4.84
N PHE A 85 13.52 0.73 -3.78
CA PHE A 85 12.19 0.33 -3.31
C PHE A 85 11.10 0.72 -4.31
N LEU A 86 11.18 1.92 -4.91
CA LEU A 86 10.22 2.33 -5.92
C LEU A 86 10.30 1.42 -7.17
N SER A 87 11.51 1.02 -7.57
CA SER A 87 11.70 0.04 -8.65
C SER A 87 11.07 -1.32 -8.32
N ASP A 88 11.26 -1.82 -7.10
CA ASP A 88 10.66 -3.09 -6.67
C ASP A 88 9.14 -3.00 -6.58
N LEU A 89 8.61 -1.90 -6.06
CA LEU A 89 7.16 -1.66 -6.03
C LEU A 89 6.58 -1.57 -7.45
N SER A 90 7.25 -0.89 -8.38
CA SER A 90 6.84 -0.79 -9.79
C SER A 90 6.74 -2.16 -10.46
N LYS A 91 7.73 -3.04 -10.22
CA LYS A 91 7.66 -4.44 -10.68
C LYS A 91 6.52 -5.20 -10.04
N SER A 92 6.25 -4.96 -8.76
CA SER A 92 5.15 -5.61 -8.04
C SER A 92 3.76 -5.22 -8.54
N VAL A 93 3.58 -3.98 -8.98
CA VAL A 93 2.31 -3.52 -9.57
C VAL A 93 2.25 -3.71 -11.08
N ASN A 94 3.28 -4.36 -11.66
CA ASN A 94 3.40 -4.65 -13.09
C ASN A 94 3.15 -3.43 -14.00
N VAL A 95 3.71 -2.28 -13.61
CA VAL A 95 3.58 -1.03 -14.35
C VAL A 95 4.66 -0.91 -15.42
N ARG A 96 4.28 -0.47 -16.62
CA ARG A 96 5.20 -0.36 -17.77
C ARG A 96 5.96 0.95 -17.81
N ASP A 97 5.29 2.05 -17.48
CA ASP A 97 5.89 3.38 -17.47
C ASP A 97 6.28 3.79 -16.05
N HIS A 98 5.34 4.31 -15.26
CA HIS A 98 5.67 4.82 -13.93
C HIS A 98 4.50 4.78 -12.94
N ILE A 99 4.85 4.81 -11.65
CA ILE A 99 3.93 5.11 -10.56
C ILE A 99 3.89 6.63 -10.39
N ARG A 100 2.69 7.22 -10.33
CA ARG A 100 2.45 8.60 -9.91
C ARG A 100 1.87 8.62 -8.51
N VAL A 101 2.27 9.59 -7.71
CA VAL A 101 1.79 9.76 -6.34
C VAL A 101 1.03 11.08 -6.26
N ALA A 102 -0.28 10.98 -6.13
CA ALA A 102 -1.14 12.14 -5.95
C ALA A 102 -0.91 12.74 -4.56
N TRP A 103 -0.26 13.90 -4.51
CA TRP A 103 0.07 14.60 -3.28
C TRP A 103 -0.37 16.07 -3.38
N PRO A 104 -1.01 16.64 -2.34
CA PRO A 104 -1.44 18.02 -2.41
C PRO A 104 -0.24 18.96 -2.42
N LEU A 105 -0.36 20.04 -3.20
CA LEU A 105 0.56 21.16 -3.10
C LEU A 105 0.47 21.78 -1.70
N TYR A 106 1.57 22.38 -1.24
CA TYR A 106 1.68 22.91 0.12
C TYR A 106 0.58 23.94 0.42
N ASP A 107 0.39 24.93 -0.45
CA ASP A 107 -0.66 25.93 -0.36
C ASP A 107 -2.04 25.28 -0.28
N VAL A 108 -2.35 24.36 -1.19
CA VAL A 108 -3.61 23.61 -1.22
C VAL A 108 -3.84 22.85 0.09
N ALA A 109 -2.80 22.25 0.67
CA ALA A 109 -2.90 21.51 1.91
C ALA A 109 -3.16 22.42 3.12
N MET A 110 -2.44 23.54 3.24
CA MET A 110 -2.52 24.45 4.39
C MET A 110 -3.90 25.10 4.55
N TRP A 111 -4.63 25.29 3.44
CA TRP A 111 -5.97 25.90 3.45
C TRP A 111 -7.12 24.89 3.59
N LYS A 112 -6.84 23.60 3.77
CA LYS A 112 -7.86 22.54 3.81
C LYS A 112 -7.88 21.78 5.13
N LYS A 113 -9.07 21.30 5.49
CA LYS A 113 -9.24 20.42 6.65
C LYS A 113 -8.57 19.07 6.40
N GLY A 114 -7.85 18.57 7.40
CA GLY A 114 -7.18 17.28 7.37
C GLY A 114 -5.68 17.32 7.04
N SER A 115 -5.09 18.51 6.91
CA SER A 115 -3.65 18.69 6.69
C SER A 115 -2.79 18.09 7.80
N ASN A 116 -3.29 18.10 9.04
CA ASN A 116 -2.66 17.48 10.21
C ASN A 116 -2.52 15.94 10.09
N PHE A 117 -3.23 15.31 9.17
CA PHE A 117 -3.12 13.87 8.88
C PHE A 117 -2.20 13.56 7.71
N LEU A 118 -1.65 14.58 7.06
CA LEU A 118 -0.64 14.43 6.01
C LEU A 118 0.75 14.43 6.60
N ARG A 119 1.56 13.43 6.23
CA ARG A 119 2.93 13.30 6.71
C ARG A 119 3.90 13.07 5.55
N PHE A 120 4.73 14.06 5.27
CA PHE A 120 5.87 13.92 4.38
C PHE A 120 7.07 14.67 4.98
N PRO A 121 7.84 14.01 5.87
CA PRO A 121 8.96 14.63 6.58
C PRO A 121 10.03 15.20 5.64
N SER A 122 10.53 16.40 5.94
CA SER A 122 11.51 17.11 5.11
C SER A 122 12.80 16.32 4.88
N LYS A 123 13.32 15.69 5.94
CA LYS A 123 14.46 14.76 5.90
C LYS A 123 14.38 13.67 4.83
N HIS A 124 13.18 13.31 4.35
CA HIS A 124 13.04 12.29 3.32
C HIS A 124 13.30 12.83 1.91
N PHE A 125 13.23 14.15 1.69
CA PHE A 125 13.48 14.79 0.40
C PHE A 125 14.63 15.80 0.39
N GLU A 126 15.06 16.31 1.55
CA GLU A 126 16.19 17.24 1.67
C GLU A 126 17.53 16.61 1.24
N ASP A 127 17.70 15.30 1.46
CA ASP A 127 18.92 14.57 1.08
C ASP A 127 19.02 14.29 -0.44
N GLY A 128 18.09 14.78 -1.25
CA GLY A 128 18.09 14.66 -2.72
C GLY A 128 17.81 13.25 -3.27
N GLN A 129 17.68 12.25 -2.41
CA GLN A 129 17.42 10.85 -2.78
C GLN A 129 15.95 10.61 -3.20
N PHE A 130 15.04 11.51 -2.84
CA PHE A 130 13.62 11.36 -3.13
C PHE A 130 13.34 11.59 -4.63
N PRO A 131 12.66 10.66 -5.32
CA PRO A 131 12.34 10.83 -6.74
C PRO A 131 11.17 11.80 -6.92
N LEU A 132 11.44 13.11 -6.88
CA LEU A 132 10.41 14.17 -6.98
C LEU A 132 9.47 14.02 -8.20
N LYS A 133 9.98 13.47 -9.31
CA LYS A 133 9.20 13.18 -10.53
C LYS A 133 8.02 12.23 -10.30
N VAL A 134 8.03 11.47 -9.21
CA VAL A 134 6.91 10.58 -8.85
C VAL A 134 5.68 11.36 -8.37
N LEU A 135 5.86 12.60 -7.88
CA LEU A 135 4.76 13.39 -7.34
C LEU A 135 3.96 14.05 -8.46
N THR A 136 2.64 13.98 -8.34
CA THR A 136 1.70 14.75 -9.17
C THR A 136 0.76 15.52 -8.25
N PRO A 137 0.31 16.73 -8.63
CA PRO A 137 -0.67 17.47 -7.85
C PRO A 137 -1.94 16.64 -7.61
N LEU A 138 -2.39 16.60 -6.35
CA LEU A 138 -3.66 15.97 -5.98
C LEU A 138 -4.84 16.83 -6.47
N TRP A 139 -5.65 16.25 -7.34
CA TRP A 139 -6.92 16.83 -7.79
C TRP A 139 -8.04 16.42 -6.84
N LEU A 140 -8.72 17.39 -6.23
CA LEU A 140 -9.87 17.12 -5.37
C LEU A 140 -11.17 17.27 -6.15
N PRO A 141 -12.10 16.31 -6.04
CA PRO A 141 -13.40 16.43 -6.69
C PRO A 141 -14.18 17.62 -6.13
N SER A 142 -15.09 18.17 -6.95
CA SER A 142 -15.87 19.36 -6.59
C SER A 142 -16.64 19.21 -5.27
N THR A 143 -17.12 18.01 -5.01
CA THR A 143 -17.87 17.62 -3.80
C THR A 143 -17.01 17.56 -2.53
N ARG A 144 -15.67 17.50 -2.63
CA ARG A 144 -14.76 17.42 -1.48
C ARG A 144 -13.66 18.48 -1.48
N LYS A 145 -13.83 19.61 -2.20
CA LYS A 145 -12.82 20.69 -2.28
C LYS A 145 -12.35 21.24 -0.92
N LYS A 146 -13.10 21.06 0.17
CA LYS A 146 -12.75 21.57 1.52
C LYS A 146 -11.92 20.59 2.36
N TYR A 147 -11.81 19.33 1.94
CA TYR A 147 -11.24 18.25 2.76
C TYR A 147 -10.13 17.52 2.00
N LEU A 148 -9.02 17.29 2.69
CA LEU A 148 -7.97 16.38 2.21
C LEU A 148 -8.36 14.93 2.47
N CYS A 149 -7.93 14.03 1.58
CA CYS A 149 -8.21 12.60 1.71
C CYS A 149 -7.19 11.92 2.63
N HIS A 150 -7.69 11.15 3.59
CA HIS A 150 -6.87 10.23 4.41
C HIS A 150 -6.91 8.79 3.88
N SER A 151 -7.59 8.53 2.76
CA SER A 151 -7.60 7.24 2.08
C SER A 151 -6.22 6.89 1.52
N LYS A 152 -6.05 5.59 1.20
CA LYS A 152 -4.90 5.08 0.47
C LYS A 152 -5.40 4.19 -0.64
N THR A 153 -5.19 4.62 -1.88
CA THR A 153 -5.76 3.97 -3.05
C THR A 153 -4.75 3.96 -4.19
N MET A 154 -4.52 2.80 -4.79
CA MET A 154 -3.83 2.71 -6.08
C MET A 154 -4.83 2.33 -7.15
N VAL A 155 -4.70 2.93 -8.32
CA VAL A 155 -5.57 2.67 -9.46
C VAL A 155 -4.67 2.48 -10.68
N SER A 156 -4.90 1.41 -11.44
CA SER A 156 -4.26 1.24 -12.74
C SER A 156 -4.85 2.20 -13.76
N LEU A 157 -4.01 2.78 -14.60
CA LEU A 157 -4.42 3.68 -15.66
C LEU A 157 -3.95 3.15 -17.03
N PRO A 158 -4.67 3.50 -18.10
CA PRO A 158 -5.87 4.36 -18.13
C PRO A 158 -7.20 3.62 -17.85
N ASP A 159 -7.20 2.29 -17.84
CA ASP A 159 -8.41 1.47 -17.92
C ASP A 159 -9.04 1.09 -16.57
N ASN A 160 -8.38 1.39 -15.45
CA ASN A 160 -8.79 0.96 -14.11
C ASN A 160 -9.01 -0.56 -14.01
N SER A 161 -8.21 -1.34 -14.75
CA SER A 161 -8.18 -2.81 -14.73
C SER A 161 -8.09 -3.41 -13.32
N TRP A 162 -7.50 -2.69 -12.36
CA TRP A 162 -7.53 -3.02 -10.95
C TRP A 162 -7.48 -1.77 -10.07
N ILE A 163 -8.06 -1.90 -8.88
CA ILE A 163 -8.08 -0.87 -7.85
C ILE A 163 -7.66 -1.53 -6.54
N TYR A 164 -6.68 -0.93 -5.87
CA TYR A 164 -6.34 -1.24 -4.49
C TYR A 164 -6.92 -0.17 -3.58
N MET A 165 -7.61 -0.59 -2.52
CA MET A 165 -8.03 0.28 -1.43
C MET A 165 -7.61 -0.35 -0.10
N GLY A 166 -6.92 0.42 0.74
CA GLY A 166 -6.50 -0.10 2.04
C GLY A 166 -5.88 0.95 2.95
N SER A 167 -5.03 0.48 3.86
CA SER A 167 -4.38 1.30 4.89
C SER A 167 -2.93 1.68 4.55
N HIS A 168 -2.34 1.07 3.52
CA HIS A 168 -0.91 1.15 3.26
C HIS A 168 -0.56 2.53 2.68
N ASN A 169 0.21 3.31 3.43
CA ASN A 169 0.84 4.52 2.91
C ASN A 169 2.04 4.18 2.02
N LEU A 170 2.60 5.17 1.32
CA LEU A 170 3.78 4.94 0.49
C LEU A 170 5.05 4.89 1.36
N SER A 171 5.32 3.73 1.95
CA SER A 171 6.51 3.48 2.77
C SER A 171 6.94 2.02 2.73
N GLN A 172 8.23 1.77 2.96
CA GLN A 172 8.79 0.42 3.12
C GLN A 172 8.18 -0.33 4.32
N SER A 173 7.81 0.38 5.38
CA SER A 173 7.19 -0.23 6.57
C SER A 173 5.77 -0.75 6.30
N ALA A 174 5.01 -0.09 5.43
CA ALA A 174 3.67 -0.51 5.08
C ALA A 174 3.70 -1.65 4.05
N TRP A 175 4.55 -1.55 3.04
CA TRP A 175 4.57 -2.48 1.91
C TRP A 175 5.56 -3.63 2.05
N GLY A 176 6.53 -3.53 2.95
CA GLY A 176 7.69 -4.42 3.01
C GLY A 176 8.80 -3.96 2.06
N ARG A 177 9.99 -4.53 2.22
CA ARG A 177 11.12 -4.36 1.29
C ARG A 177 11.80 -5.70 1.08
N LEU A 178 12.35 -5.91 -0.11
CA LEU A 178 13.21 -7.06 -0.35
C LEU A 178 14.56 -6.87 0.35
N VAL A 179 15.02 -7.91 1.03
CA VAL A 179 16.33 -7.97 1.67
C VAL A 179 17.08 -9.19 1.15
N ARG A 180 18.34 -9.04 0.77
CA ARG A 180 19.20 -10.19 0.46
C ARG A 180 19.60 -10.85 1.77
N THR A 181 19.51 -12.18 1.82
CA THR A 181 20.12 -12.95 2.91
C THR A 181 21.62 -12.94 2.70
N THR A 182 22.36 -12.29 3.59
CA THR A 182 23.80 -12.52 3.70
C THR A 182 23.96 -13.84 4.45
N THR A 183 24.29 -14.92 3.75
CA THR A 183 24.84 -16.12 4.39
C THR A 183 26.20 -15.74 4.96
N THR A 184 26.24 -15.49 6.27
CA THR A 184 27.46 -15.61 7.08
C THR A 184 27.72 -17.07 7.36
#